data_AF-A0A2L1C9G0-F1
#
_entry.id   AF-A0A2L1C9G0-F1
#
_cell.length_a   1.000
_cell.length_b   1.000
_cell.length_c   1.000
_cell.angle_alpha   90.00
_cell.angle_beta   90.00
_cell.angle_gamma   90.00
#
_symmetry.space_group_name_H-M   'P 1'
#
loop_
_entity.id
_entity.type
_entity.pdbx_description
1 polymer ?
#
loop_
_entity_poly.entity_id
_entity_poly.type
_entity_poly.pdbx_seq_one_letter_code
_entity_poly.pdbx_strand_id
1 'polypeptide(L)'
;MLNFTVDEDYIDSVTAFNGSTEISLDNSTGNYLNSAELADGVYNVTMYSNDTASNKVNKTVSFTVDTVNPEVTVNTVEKSYNYNSSILNVTATDINLQSVVAEINGLENITLNGSTGYFLTSEIFNEGLNTVKIYATDLAGNVNSSENVTFRVDLTDPVITVNTVEGEYFNNGSDVLNFTVDEDYIDSVTAFNGSTEISLDNSTGNYLNSAELADGVYNVTMYSNDTASNKVNKTVSFTVDTVNPEVTVNKPVNGTTYTSSSAAINVTANDSLSNVSSVIAKIGSVRNVTLSFDGEYYTGNTGTLSNGNYEITIIATDLAGNVNSSENVSISIAVPRSSSGGGGGSSYSSDLSDGFTSFVIKNAVSNSNIVYGSEIDGEYAGELRENLYNSENYELSRDTIIVGGPESNGFANRYDSEFGVAITNDNPGENRGVIQIQNIQVHVGNFIKTYQVIYIAGSDRYGTQAALEYFKTLDELPSEPITVKWTANGPVLVE
;
A
#
# COMPACT_ATOMS: atom_id res chain seq x y z
N MET A 1 -1.12 75.93 22.39
CA MET A 1 -1.28 77.03 23.36
C MET A 1 -0.60 78.27 22.78
N LEU A 2 -1.33 79.38 22.68
CA LEU A 2 -0.79 80.68 22.28
C LEU A 2 -0.02 81.26 23.48
N ASN A 3 1.18 81.81 23.23
CA ASN A 3 1.97 82.45 24.26
C ASN A 3 2.61 83.72 23.72
N PHE A 4 2.28 84.86 24.32
CA PHE A 4 2.82 86.16 23.96
C PHE A 4 3.38 86.89 25.18
N THR A 5 4.46 87.61 24.94
CA THR A 5 5.03 88.59 25.87
C THR A 5 4.91 89.98 25.28
N VAL A 6 4.72 90.97 26.15
CA VAL A 6 4.84 92.38 25.83
C VAL A 6 5.90 92.94 26.76
N ASP A 7 6.95 93.53 26.19
CA ASP A 7 8.07 94.09 26.93
C ASP A 7 7.87 95.61 27.05
N GLU A 8 7.10 96.02 28.05
CA GLU A 8 6.78 97.42 28.35
C GLU A 8 6.38 97.57 29.83
N ASP A 9 6.89 98.62 30.49
CA ASP A 9 6.70 98.82 31.94
C ASP A 9 5.31 99.40 32.29
N TYR A 10 4.65 100.05 31.33
CA TYR A 10 3.38 100.77 31.54
C TYR A 10 2.27 100.36 30.56
N ILE A 11 2.04 99.06 30.43
CA ILE A 11 0.98 98.51 29.58
C ILE A 11 -0.42 98.77 30.16
N ASP A 12 -1.33 99.28 29.32
CA ASP A 12 -2.72 99.59 29.71
C ASP A 12 -3.67 98.46 29.28
N SER A 13 -3.54 97.97 28.04
CA SER A 13 -4.33 96.82 27.58
C SER A 13 -3.59 95.95 26.56
N VAL A 14 -3.89 94.66 26.60
CA VAL A 14 -3.50 93.67 25.59
C VAL A 14 -4.73 92.88 25.20
N THR A 15 -5.03 92.84 23.90
CA THR A 15 -6.17 92.11 23.35
C THR A 15 -5.72 91.26 22.17
N ALA A 16 -6.39 90.12 21.97
CA ALA A 16 -6.10 89.17 20.90
C ALA A 16 -7.34 89.01 20.04
N PHE A 17 -7.21 89.07 18.72
CA PHE A 17 -8.33 88.82 17.80
C PHE A 17 -7.95 87.81 16.74
N ASN A 18 -8.83 86.83 16.50
CA ASN A 18 -8.84 86.04 15.27
C ASN A 18 -9.88 86.65 14.31
N GLY A 19 -9.42 87.42 13.32
CA GLY A 19 -10.32 88.25 12.51
C GLY A 19 -11.04 89.30 13.39
N SER A 20 -12.36 89.20 13.50
CA SER A 20 -13.18 90.07 14.35
C SER A 20 -13.54 89.46 15.72
N THR A 21 -13.15 88.23 15.99
CA THR A 21 -13.49 87.51 17.23
C THR A 21 -12.37 87.67 18.25
N GLU A 22 -12.70 88.18 19.44
CA GLU A 22 -11.74 88.30 20.53
C GLU A 22 -11.39 86.92 21.12
N ILE A 23 -10.10 86.69 21.37
CA ILE A 23 -9.59 85.52 22.11
C ILE A 23 -9.33 85.96 23.54
N SER A 24 -10.00 85.33 24.49
CA SER A 24 -9.77 85.57 25.92
C SER A 24 -8.35 85.19 26.33
N LEU A 25 -7.67 86.13 27.00
CA LEU A 25 -6.30 85.95 27.47
C LEU A 25 -6.26 85.83 29.00
N ASP A 26 -5.41 84.94 29.51
CA ASP A 26 -4.97 84.90 30.90
C ASP A 26 -3.54 85.43 30.98
N ASN A 27 -3.28 86.34 31.93
CA ASN A 27 -1.96 86.90 32.22
C ASN A 27 -1.49 86.60 33.65
N SER A 28 -2.07 85.60 34.30
CA SER A 28 -1.73 85.21 35.68
C SER A 28 -0.27 84.77 35.87
N THR A 29 0.42 84.42 34.77
CA THR A 29 1.80 83.88 34.77
C THR A 29 2.85 84.87 34.26
N GLY A 30 2.46 86.12 33.95
CA GLY A 30 3.34 87.13 33.35
C GLY A 30 3.47 87.03 31.82
N ASN A 31 2.86 86.01 31.21
CA ASN A 31 2.66 85.89 29.77
C ASN A 31 1.16 85.92 29.45
N TYR A 32 0.80 86.42 28.27
CA TYR A 32 -0.57 86.36 27.76
C TYR A 32 -0.80 85.03 27.05
N LEU A 33 -1.57 84.16 27.70
CA LEU A 33 -1.97 82.83 27.21
C LEU A 33 -3.44 82.82 26.81
N ASN A 34 -3.84 81.99 25.86
CA ASN A 34 -5.27 81.76 25.62
C ASN A 34 -5.91 81.09 26.85
N SER A 35 -7.01 81.64 27.37
CA SER A 35 -7.64 81.18 28.61
C SER A 35 -8.56 79.96 28.45
N ALA A 36 -8.76 79.49 27.21
CA ALA A 36 -9.59 78.34 26.88
C ALA A 36 -8.98 77.57 25.70
N GLU A 37 -9.28 76.29 25.58
CA GLU A 37 -8.89 75.48 24.42
C GLU A 37 -9.48 76.05 23.14
N LEU A 38 -8.67 76.06 22.10
CA LEU A 38 -9.07 76.49 20.77
C LEU A 38 -9.68 75.30 20.04
N ALA A 39 -10.84 75.47 19.41
CA ALA A 39 -11.40 74.46 18.53
C ALA A 39 -10.53 74.28 17.28
N ASP A 40 -10.65 73.15 16.60
CA ASP A 40 -9.92 72.90 15.36
C ASP A 40 -10.21 73.96 14.29
N GLY A 41 -9.17 74.34 13.55
CA GLY A 41 -9.27 75.30 12.47
C GLY A 41 -8.00 76.11 12.24
N VAL A 42 -8.08 76.99 11.24
CA VAL A 42 -7.00 77.93 10.90
C VAL A 42 -7.18 79.22 11.69
N TYR A 43 -6.15 79.61 12.42
CA TYR A 43 -6.12 80.82 13.23
C TYR A 43 -5.14 81.82 12.62
N ASN A 44 -5.60 83.07 12.49
CA ASN A 44 -4.76 84.20 12.12
C ASN A 44 -4.89 85.28 13.20
N VAL A 45 -4.19 85.06 14.31
CA VAL A 45 -4.35 85.84 15.53
C VAL A 45 -3.50 87.08 15.47
N THR A 46 -4.15 88.24 15.57
CA THR A 46 -3.48 89.52 15.72
C THR A 46 -3.61 89.99 17.16
N MET A 47 -2.46 90.16 17.80
CA MET A 47 -2.35 90.74 19.13
C MET A 47 -2.21 92.25 19.00
N TYR A 48 -2.92 93.00 19.85
CA TYR A 48 -2.79 94.44 19.99
C TYR A 48 -2.38 94.76 21.42
N SER A 49 -1.44 95.69 21.58
CA SER A 49 -1.06 96.23 22.89
C SER A 49 -1.06 97.75 22.85
N ASN A 50 -1.52 98.37 23.94
CA ASN A 50 -1.58 99.81 24.12
C ASN A 50 -0.96 100.20 25.46
N ASP A 51 -0.02 101.14 25.45
CA ASP A 51 0.57 101.68 26.68
C ASP A 51 -0.25 102.86 27.25
N THR A 52 0.14 103.32 28.44
CA THR A 52 -0.49 104.48 29.12
C THR A 52 -0.40 105.78 28.30
N ALA A 53 0.59 105.88 27.40
CA ALA A 53 0.79 107.02 26.49
C ALA A 53 0.01 106.89 25.18
N SER A 54 -0.82 105.85 25.02
CA SER A 54 -1.60 105.52 23.82
C SER A 54 -0.77 105.09 22.60
N ASN A 55 0.46 104.62 22.79
CA ASN A 55 1.24 103.98 21.73
C ASN A 55 0.69 102.57 21.48
N LYS A 56 0.47 102.24 20.20
CA LYS A 56 -0.13 100.97 19.78
C LYS A 56 0.84 100.17 18.93
N VAL A 57 1.01 98.90 19.28
CA VAL A 57 1.68 97.92 18.42
C VAL A 57 0.77 96.72 18.23
N ASN A 58 0.95 96.05 17.09
CA ASN A 58 0.30 94.78 16.82
C ASN A 58 1.25 93.80 16.16
N LYS A 59 0.97 92.50 16.34
CA LYS A 59 1.69 91.42 15.69
C LYS A 59 0.72 90.29 15.36
N THR A 60 0.88 89.72 14.17
CA THR A 60 0.04 88.62 13.69
C THR A 60 0.84 87.32 13.67
N VAL A 61 0.21 86.24 14.12
CA VAL A 61 0.70 84.86 13.97
C VAL A 61 -0.38 84.00 13.34
N SER A 62 0.01 83.16 12.39
CA SER A 62 -0.88 82.18 11.78
C SER A 62 -0.47 80.77 12.22
N PHE A 63 -1.45 79.96 12.61
CA PHE A 63 -1.26 78.56 13.00
C PHE A 63 -2.57 77.78 12.78
N THR A 64 -2.48 76.47 12.80
CA THR A 64 -3.64 75.57 12.77
C THR A 64 -3.75 74.85 14.10
N VAL A 65 -4.99 74.65 14.55
CA VAL A 65 -5.30 73.70 15.62
C VAL A 65 -5.97 72.53 14.94
N ASP A 66 -5.43 71.34 15.17
CA ASP A 66 -5.92 70.10 14.59
C ASP A 66 -5.74 69.01 15.63
N THR A 67 -6.84 68.49 16.14
CA THR A 67 -6.88 67.45 17.18
C THR A 67 -7.54 66.16 16.68
N VAL A 68 -7.87 66.10 15.39
CA VAL A 68 -8.53 64.95 14.77
C VAL A 68 -7.47 63.96 14.30
N ASN A 69 -7.58 62.71 14.74
CA ASN A 69 -6.75 61.65 14.17
C ASN A 69 -7.22 61.32 12.74
N PRO A 70 -6.31 60.92 11.84
CA PRO A 70 -6.69 60.35 10.55
C PRO A 70 -7.68 59.19 10.67
N GLU A 71 -8.61 59.06 9.72
CA GLU A 71 -9.51 57.90 9.63
C GLU A 71 -8.83 56.79 8.80
N VAL A 72 -8.89 55.54 9.27
CA VAL A 72 -8.29 54.38 8.60
C VAL A 72 -9.33 53.28 8.44
N THR A 73 -9.37 52.68 7.25
CA THR A 73 -10.21 51.51 6.94
C THR A 73 -9.37 50.43 6.29
N VAL A 74 -9.40 49.21 6.82
CA VAL A 74 -8.77 48.04 6.21
C VAL A 74 -9.80 47.27 5.40
N ASN A 75 -9.62 47.23 4.08
CA ASN A 75 -10.50 46.52 3.15
C ASN A 75 -9.97 45.12 2.77
N THR A 76 -8.78 44.77 3.27
CA THR A 76 -8.20 43.44 3.08
C THR A 76 -9.00 42.44 3.88
N VAL A 77 -9.50 41.40 3.21
CA VAL A 77 -10.24 40.31 3.85
C VAL A 77 -9.30 39.28 4.44
N GLU A 78 -9.62 38.79 5.63
CA GLU A 78 -8.92 37.67 6.25
C GLU A 78 -9.04 36.42 5.38
N LYS A 79 -7.90 35.90 4.93
CA LYS A 79 -7.79 34.69 4.08
C LYS A 79 -6.45 33.99 4.33
N SER A 80 -6.33 32.78 3.81
CA SER A 80 -5.06 32.09 3.64
C SER A 80 -4.55 32.28 2.20
N TYR A 81 -3.24 32.39 2.01
CA TYR A 81 -2.60 32.59 0.71
C TYR A 81 -1.50 31.55 0.46
N ASN A 82 -1.46 31.00 -0.75
CA ASN A 82 -0.39 30.12 -1.22
C ASN A 82 0.84 30.83 -1.79
N TYR A 83 1.01 32.09 -1.42
CA TYR A 83 2.15 32.91 -1.80
C TYR A 83 2.45 33.89 -0.69
N ASN A 84 3.70 34.32 -0.64
CA ASN A 84 4.21 35.21 0.39
C ASN A 84 4.15 36.71 0.02
N SER A 85 3.61 37.06 -1.15
CA SER A 85 3.43 38.45 -1.59
C SER A 85 1.95 38.84 -1.60
N SER A 86 1.46 39.43 -0.51
CA SER A 86 0.06 39.90 -0.42
C SER A 86 -0.06 41.40 -0.66
N ILE A 87 -1.14 41.79 -1.33
CA ILE A 87 -1.51 43.20 -1.53
C ILE A 87 -2.40 43.63 -0.38
N LEU A 88 -2.02 44.71 0.29
CA LEU A 88 -2.83 45.28 1.36
C LEU A 88 -3.74 46.37 0.79
N ASN A 89 -5.05 46.20 0.93
CA ASN A 89 -6.03 47.23 0.59
C ASN A 89 -6.42 48.03 1.84
N VAL A 90 -5.94 49.26 1.94
CA VAL A 90 -6.17 50.17 3.06
C VAL A 90 -6.52 51.56 2.52
N THR A 91 -7.39 52.24 3.23
CA THR A 91 -7.73 53.64 2.96
C THR A 91 -7.42 54.45 4.20
N ALA A 92 -6.67 55.56 4.04
CA ALA A 92 -6.42 56.52 5.11
C ALA A 92 -6.85 57.92 4.64
N THR A 93 -7.71 58.58 5.40
CA THR A 93 -8.22 59.91 5.04
C THR A 93 -8.01 60.90 6.16
N ASP A 94 -7.39 62.02 5.81
CA ASP A 94 -7.23 63.19 6.66
C ASP A 94 -7.03 64.43 5.77
N ILE A 95 -7.44 65.62 6.23
CA ILE A 95 -7.26 66.87 5.48
C ILE A 95 -5.78 67.27 5.36
N ASN A 96 -4.96 66.88 6.33
CA ASN A 96 -3.53 67.15 6.46
C ASN A 96 -2.73 65.84 6.59
N LEU A 97 -3.13 64.75 5.92
CA LEU A 97 -2.43 63.46 6.02
C LEU A 97 -0.94 63.60 5.67
N GLN A 98 -0.06 63.18 6.58
CA GLN A 98 1.39 63.22 6.40
C GLN A 98 1.96 61.87 5.97
N SER A 99 1.60 60.78 6.65
CA SER A 99 2.15 59.46 6.38
C SER A 99 1.21 58.33 6.76
N VAL A 100 1.33 57.21 6.05
CA VAL A 100 0.69 55.94 6.38
C VAL A 100 1.78 54.86 6.46
N VAL A 101 1.79 54.09 7.54
CA VAL A 101 2.80 53.07 7.82
C VAL A 101 2.12 51.76 8.20
N ALA A 102 2.57 50.65 7.63
CA ALA A 102 2.20 49.31 8.05
C ALA A 102 3.30 48.70 8.92
N GLU A 103 2.95 48.24 10.12
CA GLU A 103 3.80 47.43 10.99
C GLU A 103 3.47 45.96 10.77
N ILE A 104 4.42 45.20 10.24
CA ILE A 104 4.29 43.76 10.00
C ILE A 104 4.84 43.01 11.21
N ASN A 105 3.98 42.19 11.81
CA ASN A 105 4.32 41.26 12.90
C ASN A 105 5.05 41.92 14.10
N GLY A 106 4.91 43.23 14.28
CA GLY A 106 5.61 44.00 15.33
C GLY A 106 7.11 44.16 15.13
N LEU A 107 7.64 43.86 13.93
CA LEU A 107 9.08 43.85 13.65
C LEU A 107 9.49 44.90 12.63
N GLU A 108 8.71 45.04 11.55
CA GLU A 108 9.09 45.83 10.39
C GLU A 108 8.04 46.88 10.07
N ASN A 109 8.49 48.09 9.75
CA ASN A 109 7.62 49.21 9.39
C ASN A 109 7.85 49.59 7.94
N ILE A 110 6.76 49.62 7.16
CA ILE A 110 6.78 49.97 5.74
C ILE A 110 5.92 51.19 5.51
N THR A 111 6.50 52.22 4.87
CA THR A 111 5.72 53.36 4.42
C THR A 111 4.86 52.98 3.22
N LEU A 112 3.56 53.23 3.34
CA LEU A 112 2.58 52.97 2.30
C LEU A 112 2.49 54.19 1.38
N ASN A 113 2.73 53.99 0.07
CA ASN A 113 2.74 55.08 -0.90
C ASN A 113 1.31 55.49 -1.31
N GLY A 114 0.87 56.68 -0.90
CA GLY A 114 -0.45 57.25 -1.23
C GLY A 114 -1.41 57.30 -0.04
N SER A 115 -2.51 58.06 -0.17
CA SER A 115 -3.56 58.17 0.87
C SER A 115 -4.69 57.15 0.70
N THR A 116 -4.94 56.67 -0.53
CA THR A 116 -6.05 55.75 -0.82
C THR A 116 -5.64 54.70 -1.85
N GLY A 117 -5.88 53.41 -1.58
CA GLY A 117 -5.83 52.36 -2.60
C GLY A 117 -5.13 51.06 -2.18
N TYR A 118 -4.74 50.28 -3.18
CA TYR A 118 -3.95 49.07 -2.98
C TYR A 118 -2.50 49.43 -2.70
N PHE A 119 -2.04 49.17 -1.50
CA PHE A 119 -0.64 49.29 -1.16
C PHE A 119 0.07 47.98 -1.49
N LEU A 120 0.96 48.07 -2.47
CA LEU A 120 1.90 47.01 -2.81
C LEU A 120 3.02 47.05 -1.76
N THR A 121 3.04 46.05 -0.88
CA THR A 121 4.24 45.79 -0.09
C THR A 121 5.22 45.05 -1.00
N SER A 122 6.49 45.45 -1.02
CA SER A 122 7.56 44.69 -1.68
C SER A 122 8.09 43.55 -0.80
N GLU A 123 7.37 43.24 0.27
CA GLU A 123 7.82 42.47 1.42
C GLU A 123 7.24 41.06 1.36
N ILE A 124 8.01 40.13 1.92
CA ILE A 124 7.73 38.70 1.90
C ILE A 124 7.14 38.36 3.28
N PHE A 125 5.86 38.00 3.31
CA PHE A 125 5.23 37.52 4.53
C PHE A 125 5.76 36.13 4.92
N ASN A 126 5.86 35.89 6.22
CA ASN A 126 6.37 34.61 6.73
C ASN A 126 5.31 33.52 6.63
N GLU A 127 5.74 32.27 6.51
CA GLU A 127 4.88 31.09 6.69
C GLU A 127 4.10 31.18 8.01
N GLY A 128 2.81 30.82 7.98
CA GLY A 128 1.90 30.90 9.12
C GLY A 128 1.16 32.25 9.26
N LEU A 129 0.72 32.55 10.48
CA LEU A 129 -0.13 33.70 10.79
C LEU A 129 0.68 35.00 10.73
N ASN A 130 0.21 35.96 9.94
CA ASN A 130 0.75 37.31 9.84
C ASN A 130 -0.27 38.32 10.35
N THR A 131 0.20 39.33 11.07
CA THR A 131 -0.60 40.46 11.54
C THR A 131 0.00 41.75 11.01
N VAL A 132 -0.82 42.59 10.40
CA VAL A 132 -0.41 43.90 9.89
C VAL A 132 -1.22 44.98 10.59
N LYS A 133 -0.54 45.86 11.31
CA LYS A 133 -1.15 47.01 12.00
C LYS A 133 -0.89 48.29 11.23
N ILE A 134 -1.91 49.14 11.10
CA ILE A 134 -1.83 50.35 10.29
C ILE A 134 -1.75 51.58 11.18
N TYR A 135 -0.79 52.44 10.86
CA TYR A 135 -0.60 53.74 11.46
C TYR A 135 -0.82 54.83 10.42
N ALA A 136 -1.61 55.83 10.74
CA ALA A 136 -1.77 57.03 9.92
C ALA A 136 -1.51 58.27 10.76
N THR A 137 -0.69 59.18 10.26
CA THR A 137 -0.24 60.39 10.95
C THR A 137 -0.51 61.61 10.08
N ASP A 138 -1.08 62.66 10.66
CA ASP A 138 -1.27 63.95 10.00
C ASP A 138 -0.08 64.92 10.22
N LEU A 139 -0.14 66.11 9.63
CA LEU A 139 0.90 67.15 9.80
C LEU A 139 0.93 67.77 11.21
N ALA A 140 -0.14 67.65 12.00
CA ALA A 140 -0.20 68.13 13.37
C ALA A 140 0.37 67.12 14.38
N GLY A 141 0.62 65.88 13.95
CA GLY A 141 1.14 64.79 14.75
C GLY A 141 0.06 63.91 15.40
N ASN A 142 -1.21 64.06 15.01
CA ASN A 142 -2.28 63.16 15.44
C ASN A 142 -2.10 61.80 14.76
N VAL A 143 -2.31 60.70 15.50
CA VAL A 143 -2.00 59.34 15.05
C VAL A 143 -3.18 58.41 15.25
N ASN A 144 -3.63 57.76 14.18
CA ASN A 144 -4.46 56.56 14.26
C ASN A 144 -3.57 55.31 14.30
N SER A 145 -3.90 54.36 15.18
CA SER A 145 -3.22 53.07 15.32
C SER A 145 -4.15 51.94 15.77
N SER A 146 -5.46 52.05 15.54
CA SER A 146 -6.44 51.04 15.99
C SER A 146 -6.60 49.87 15.02
N GLU A 147 -6.37 50.11 13.73
CA GLU A 147 -6.72 49.16 12.69
C GLU A 147 -5.61 48.14 12.44
N ASN A 148 -6.02 46.88 12.28
CA ASN A 148 -5.13 45.78 11.92
C ASN A 148 -5.88 44.72 11.09
N VAL A 149 -5.12 43.86 10.41
CA VAL A 149 -5.63 42.69 9.70
C VAL A 149 -4.75 41.49 9.97
N THR A 150 -5.38 40.32 10.04
CA THR A 150 -4.69 39.04 10.14
C THR A 150 -4.95 38.19 8.90
N PHE A 151 -3.94 37.45 8.46
CA PHE A 151 -4.06 36.47 7.39
C PHE A 151 -2.98 35.39 7.55
N ARG A 152 -3.17 34.25 6.90
CA ARG A 152 -2.20 33.15 6.93
C ARG A 152 -1.49 33.03 5.59
N VAL A 153 -0.18 32.85 5.61
CA VAL A 153 0.55 32.34 4.46
C VAL A 153 0.70 30.85 4.70
N ASP A 154 0.37 30.04 3.70
CA ASP A 154 0.64 28.61 3.71
C ASP A 154 1.26 28.23 2.37
N LEU A 155 2.54 27.87 2.37
CA LEU A 155 3.25 27.47 1.16
C LEU A 155 3.35 25.95 1.00
N THR A 156 2.72 25.19 1.90
CA THR A 156 2.86 23.74 1.93
C THR A 156 1.70 23.10 1.15
N ASP A 157 2.04 22.26 0.18
CA ASP A 157 1.03 21.46 -0.50
C ASP A 157 0.55 20.31 0.42
N PRO A 158 -0.75 19.96 0.39
CA PRO A 158 -1.22 18.74 1.05
C PRO A 158 -0.48 17.51 0.54
N VAL A 159 -0.34 16.48 1.38
CA VAL A 159 0.34 15.23 0.99
C VAL A 159 -0.65 14.07 0.95
N ILE A 160 -0.90 13.51 -0.23
CA ILE A 160 -1.71 12.30 -0.41
C ILE A 160 -0.82 11.05 -0.31
N THR A 161 -1.15 10.14 0.60
CA THR A 161 -0.56 8.79 0.70
C THR A 161 -1.59 7.74 0.33
N VAL A 162 -1.35 7.00 -0.75
CA VAL A 162 -2.26 5.95 -1.24
C VAL A 162 -1.92 4.62 -0.56
N ASN A 163 -2.93 3.99 0.06
CA ASN A 163 -2.81 2.68 0.70
C ASN A 163 -3.32 1.54 -0.19
N THR A 164 -4.23 1.81 -1.13
CA THR A 164 -4.62 0.86 -2.17
C THR A 164 -3.40 0.45 -3.00
N VAL A 165 -3.20 -0.85 -3.21
CA VAL A 165 -2.06 -1.34 -3.99
C VAL A 165 -2.31 -1.13 -5.47
N GLU A 166 -1.33 -0.56 -6.17
CA GLU A 166 -1.40 -0.32 -7.61
C GLU A 166 -1.57 -1.64 -8.38
N GLY A 167 -2.60 -1.71 -9.22
CA GLY A 167 -2.92 -2.86 -10.07
C GLY A 167 -3.57 -4.04 -9.34
N GLU A 168 -4.01 -3.86 -8.09
CA GLU A 168 -4.65 -4.93 -7.31
C GLU A 168 -6.05 -5.30 -7.85
N TYR A 169 -6.43 -6.56 -7.61
CA TYR A 169 -7.76 -7.10 -7.92
C TYR A 169 -8.49 -7.38 -6.61
N PHE A 170 -9.71 -6.84 -6.47
CA PHE A 170 -10.54 -7.00 -5.28
C PHE A 170 -11.79 -7.81 -5.60
N ASN A 171 -12.08 -8.83 -4.78
CA ASN A 171 -13.31 -9.63 -4.85
C ASN A 171 -14.54 -8.98 -4.20
N ASN A 172 -14.45 -7.70 -3.87
CA ASN A 172 -15.53 -6.91 -3.26
C ASN A 172 -15.33 -5.44 -3.61
N GLY A 173 -16.40 -4.65 -3.55
CA GLY A 173 -16.37 -3.22 -3.86
C GLY A 173 -16.28 -2.29 -2.63
N SER A 174 -16.21 -2.82 -1.41
CA SER A 174 -16.22 -2.03 -0.18
C SER A 174 -14.79 -1.69 0.26
N ASP A 175 -14.55 -0.45 0.67
CA ASP A 175 -13.28 0.01 1.25
C ASP A 175 -12.01 -0.29 0.42
N VAL A 176 -12.16 -0.45 -0.90
CA VAL A 176 -11.07 -0.79 -1.84
C VAL A 176 -10.19 0.42 -2.18
N LEU A 177 -10.80 1.60 -2.33
CA LEU A 177 -10.06 2.85 -2.44
C LEU A 177 -9.71 3.30 -1.02
N ASN A 178 -8.43 3.45 -0.71
CA ASN A 178 -7.94 3.80 0.60
C ASN A 178 -6.72 4.71 0.49
N PHE A 179 -6.80 5.89 1.06
CA PHE A 179 -5.69 6.84 1.12
C PHE A 179 -5.82 7.77 2.32
N THR A 180 -4.73 8.46 2.66
CA THR A 180 -4.72 9.53 3.67
C THR A 180 -4.29 10.85 3.03
N VAL A 181 -4.65 11.94 3.68
CA VAL A 181 -4.18 13.29 3.37
C VAL A 181 -3.58 13.88 4.64
N ASP A 182 -2.32 14.31 4.56
CA ASP A 182 -1.62 15.02 5.63
C ASP A 182 -1.58 16.51 5.29
N GLU A 183 -2.37 17.29 6.03
CA GLU A 183 -2.52 18.74 5.93
C GLU A 183 -3.32 19.27 7.14
N ASP A 184 -2.88 20.38 7.74
CA ASP A 184 -3.51 20.99 8.92
C ASP A 184 -4.79 21.77 8.58
N TYR A 185 -4.84 22.36 7.38
CA TYR A 185 -5.92 23.27 6.95
C TYR A 185 -6.60 22.80 5.65
N ILE A 186 -6.97 21.52 5.58
CA ILE A 186 -7.71 20.94 4.45
C ILE A 186 -9.01 21.72 4.17
N ASP A 187 -9.23 22.07 2.91
CA ASP A 187 -10.48 22.65 2.41
C ASP A 187 -11.36 21.57 1.77
N SER A 188 -10.79 20.77 0.85
CA SER A 188 -11.51 19.66 0.24
C SER A 188 -10.62 18.48 -0.15
N VAL A 189 -11.23 17.30 -0.16
CA VAL A 189 -10.65 16.05 -0.66
C VAL A 189 -11.70 15.38 -1.53
N THR A 190 -11.34 15.04 -2.76
CA THR A 190 -12.23 14.43 -3.74
C THR A 190 -11.52 13.33 -4.51
N ALA A 191 -12.27 12.36 -5.03
CA ALA A 191 -11.72 11.29 -5.85
C ALA A 191 -12.61 11.08 -7.08
N PHE A 192 -12.00 10.86 -8.24
CA PHE A 192 -12.71 10.67 -9.50
C PHE A 192 -12.15 9.48 -10.29
N ASN A 193 -13.02 8.64 -10.82
CA ASN A 193 -12.69 7.70 -11.90
C ASN A 193 -13.07 8.35 -13.23
N GLY A 194 -12.09 8.94 -13.92
CA GLY A 194 -12.35 9.82 -15.07
C GLY A 194 -13.14 11.06 -14.65
N SER A 195 -14.38 11.21 -15.13
CA SER A 195 -15.28 12.31 -14.76
C SER A 195 -16.31 11.95 -13.69
N THR A 196 -16.35 10.68 -13.26
CA THR A 196 -17.31 10.19 -12.26
C THR A 196 -16.70 10.33 -10.88
N GLU A 197 -17.35 11.08 -10.00
CA GLU A 197 -16.94 11.22 -8.60
C GLU A 197 -17.18 9.91 -7.82
N ILE A 198 -16.21 9.54 -7.00
CA ILE A 198 -16.32 8.48 -6.00
C ILE A 198 -16.56 9.15 -4.66
N SER A 199 -17.71 8.88 -4.06
CA SER A 199 -18.03 9.37 -2.72
C SER A 199 -17.05 8.78 -1.69
N LEU A 200 -16.54 9.63 -0.80
CA LEU A 200 -15.57 9.26 0.22
C LEU A 200 -16.15 9.32 1.63
N ASP A 201 -15.73 8.40 2.49
CA ASP A 201 -15.91 8.47 3.95
C ASP A 201 -14.53 8.58 4.62
N ASN A 202 -14.41 9.45 5.64
CA ASN A 202 -13.17 9.64 6.42
C ASN A 202 -13.41 9.43 7.93
N SER A 203 -14.43 8.67 8.30
CA SER A 203 -14.78 8.42 9.70
C SER A 203 -13.70 7.68 10.51
N THR A 204 -12.78 7.00 9.82
CA THR A 204 -11.73 6.14 10.42
C THR A 204 -10.34 6.77 10.41
N GLY A 205 -10.19 7.98 9.86
CA GLY A 205 -8.90 8.65 9.64
C GLY A 205 -8.24 8.33 8.29
N ASN A 206 -8.82 7.40 7.51
CA ASN A 206 -8.50 7.18 6.11
C ASN A 206 -9.71 7.57 5.25
N TYR A 207 -9.45 8.10 4.05
CA TYR A 207 -10.47 8.26 3.02
C TYR A 207 -10.72 6.93 2.32
N LEU A 208 -11.92 6.40 2.50
CA LEU A 208 -12.42 5.17 1.89
C LEU A 208 -13.56 5.47 0.91
N ASN A 209 -13.81 4.61 -0.08
CA ASN A 209 -15.04 4.74 -0.87
C ASN A 209 -16.27 4.44 0.01
N SER A 210 -17.19 5.40 0.13
CA SER A 210 -18.33 5.31 1.06
C SER A 210 -19.44 4.37 0.59
N ALA A 211 -19.39 3.92 -0.65
CA ALA A 211 -20.36 3.02 -1.27
C ALA A 211 -19.62 1.92 -2.02
N GLU A 212 -20.25 0.75 -2.12
CA GLU A 212 -19.72 -0.37 -2.89
C GLU A 212 -19.51 0.03 -4.36
N LEU A 213 -18.28 -0.14 -4.83
CA LEU A 213 -17.94 -0.02 -6.23
C LEU A 213 -18.43 -1.24 -7.00
N ALA A 214 -19.04 -1.02 -8.16
CA ALA A 214 -19.44 -2.10 -9.05
C ALA A 214 -18.23 -2.71 -9.76
N ASP A 215 -18.41 -3.90 -10.33
CA ASP A 215 -17.35 -4.55 -11.11
C ASP A 215 -16.85 -3.64 -12.23
N GLY A 216 -15.53 -3.52 -12.34
CA GLY A 216 -14.88 -2.71 -13.36
C GLY A 216 -13.41 -2.43 -13.08
N VAL A 217 -12.76 -1.84 -14.09
CA VAL A 217 -11.39 -1.31 -13.98
C VAL A 217 -11.48 0.17 -13.57
N TYR A 218 -10.76 0.52 -12.52
CA TYR A 218 -10.73 1.86 -11.95
C TYR A 218 -9.35 2.49 -12.16
N ASN A 219 -9.34 3.74 -12.63
CA ASN A 219 -8.15 4.60 -12.64
C ASN A 219 -8.52 5.89 -11.91
N VAL A 220 -8.38 5.86 -10.58
CA VAL A 220 -8.88 6.90 -9.69
C VAL A 220 -7.84 7.99 -9.53
N THR A 221 -8.23 9.25 -9.78
CA THR A 221 -7.44 10.43 -9.41
C THR A 221 -8.02 11.05 -8.14
N MET A 222 -7.21 11.13 -7.10
CA MET A 222 -7.52 11.81 -5.85
C MET A 222 -6.96 13.22 -5.89
N TYR A 223 -7.73 14.19 -5.42
CA TYR A 223 -7.36 15.59 -5.33
C TYR A 223 -7.51 16.05 -3.88
N SER A 224 -6.59 16.91 -3.45
CA SER A 224 -6.75 17.64 -2.20
C SER A 224 -6.34 19.09 -2.40
N ASN A 225 -7.07 20.00 -1.76
CA ASN A 225 -6.70 21.38 -1.59
C ASN A 225 -6.84 21.82 -0.14
N ASP A 226 -6.01 22.78 0.25
CA ASP A 226 -6.12 23.45 1.54
C ASP A 226 -6.88 24.79 1.42
N THR A 227 -7.06 25.47 2.55
CA THR A 227 -7.72 26.79 2.61
C THR A 227 -6.90 27.91 1.94
N ALA A 228 -5.60 27.72 1.73
CA ALA A 228 -4.72 28.63 1.01
C ALA A 228 -4.74 28.42 -0.51
N SER A 229 -5.47 27.41 -0.99
CA SER A 229 -5.53 26.95 -2.38
C SER A 229 -4.25 26.27 -2.90
N ASN A 230 -3.40 25.76 -2.03
CA ASN A 230 -2.40 24.74 -2.38
C ASN A 230 -3.11 23.47 -2.85
N LYS A 231 -2.54 22.76 -3.81
CA LYS A 231 -3.24 21.69 -4.54
C LYS A 231 -2.31 20.55 -4.89
N VAL A 232 -2.76 19.34 -4.59
CA VAL A 232 -2.08 18.11 -4.98
C VAL A 232 -3.06 17.14 -5.64
N ASN A 233 -2.53 16.24 -6.46
CA ASN A 233 -3.27 15.08 -6.92
C ASN A 233 -2.38 13.83 -6.99
N LYS A 234 -3.01 12.66 -6.90
CA LYS A 234 -2.40 11.34 -7.05
C LYS A 234 -3.34 10.43 -7.84
N THR A 235 -2.78 9.41 -8.47
CA THR A 235 -3.56 8.41 -9.21
C THR A 235 -3.27 7.01 -8.67
N VAL A 236 -4.28 6.14 -8.69
CA VAL A 236 -4.13 4.71 -8.43
C VAL A 236 -5.03 3.91 -9.37
N SER A 237 -4.53 2.80 -9.86
CA SER A 237 -5.33 1.85 -10.65
C SER A 237 -5.59 0.55 -9.88
N PHE A 238 -6.79 0.00 -10.03
CA PHE A 238 -7.19 -1.29 -9.46
C PHE A 238 -8.42 -1.83 -10.19
N THR A 239 -8.77 -3.09 -9.93
CA THR A 239 -9.94 -3.75 -10.52
C THR A 239 -10.83 -4.30 -9.41
N VAL A 240 -12.13 -4.04 -9.48
CA VAL A 240 -13.14 -4.69 -8.64
C VAL A 240 -13.82 -5.75 -9.48
N ASP A 241 -13.84 -6.99 -9.02
CA ASP A 241 -14.47 -8.11 -9.71
C ASP A 241 -15.09 -9.06 -8.70
N THR A 242 -16.42 -9.11 -8.63
CA THR A 242 -17.16 -9.96 -7.69
C THR A 242 -17.71 -11.24 -8.33
N VAL A 243 -17.38 -11.49 -9.59
CA VAL A 243 -17.95 -12.58 -10.38
C VAL A 243 -17.01 -13.77 -10.41
N ASN A 244 -17.54 -14.97 -10.14
CA ASN A 244 -16.76 -16.20 -10.28
C ASN A 244 -16.46 -16.50 -11.76
N PRO A 245 -15.31 -17.11 -12.07
CA PRO A 245 -15.03 -17.61 -13.42
C PRO A 245 -16.12 -18.51 -13.97
N GLU A 246 -16.41 -18.39 -15.26
CA GLU A 246 -17.22 -19.36 -15.99
C GLU A 246 -16.35 -20.59 -16.32
N VAL A 247 -16.90 -21.79 -16.08
CA VAL A 247 -16.17 -23.05 -16.23
C VAL A 247 -17.00 -24.01 -17.06
N THR A 248 -16.37 -24.68 -18.02
CA THR A 248 -16.95 -25.78 -18.78
C THR A 248 -15.99 -26.96 -18.81
N VAL A 249 -16.47 -28.12 -18.40
CA VAL A 249 -15.69 -29.37 -18.45
C VAL A 249 -15.88 -30.04 -19.80
N ASN A 250 -14.86 -29.96 -20.66
CA ASN A 250 -14.89 -30.60 -21.98
C ASN A 250 -14.55 -32.09 -21.89
N LYS A 251 -13.59 -32.44 -21.02
CA LYS A 251 -13.23 -33.82 -20.66
C LYS A 251 -12.85 -33.91 -19.18
N PRO A 252 -13.20 -35.00 -18.49
CA PRO A 252 -13.93 -36.16 -19.02
C PRO A 252 -15.43 -35.86 -19.23
N VAL A 253 -16.12 -36.68 -20.03
CA VAL A 253 -17.59 -36.60 -20.16
C VAL A 253 -18.23 -37.29 -18.97
N ASN A 254 -19.27 -36.70 -18.39
CA ASN A 254 -19.94 -37.24 -17.21
C ASN A 254 -20.49 -38.66 -17.43
N GLY A 255 -20.23 -39.55 -16.48
CA GLY A 255 -20.57 -40.97 -16.53
C GLY A 255 -19.64 -41.83 -17.39
N THR A 256 -18.54 -41.28 -17.92
CA THR A 256 -17.63 -42.06 -18.77
C THR A 256 -16.92 -43.14 -17.94
N THR A 257 -16.91 -44.36 -18.47
CA THR A 257 -16.08 -45.45 -17.94
C THR A 257 -14.79 -45.56 -18.77
N TYR A 258 -13.66 -45.39 -18.12
CA TYR A 258 -12.33 -45.55 -18.72
C TYR A 258 -11.79 -46.95 -18.42
N THR A 259 -11.25 -47.61 -19.45
CA THR A 259 -10.52 -48.88 -19.32
C THR A 259 -9.02 -48.65 -19.09
N SER A 260 -8.55 -47.41 -19.17
CA SER A 260 -7.23 -46.97 -18.72
C SER A 260 -7.28 -46.56 -17.24
N SER A 261 -6.14 -46.69 -16.54
CA SER A 261 -6.02 -46.27 -15.14
C SER A 261 -5.97 -44.75 -14.95
N SER A 262 -6.24 -43.96 -15.97
CA SER A 262 -6.19 -42.51 -15.92
C SER A 262 -7.12 -41.90 -16.96
N ALA A 263 -7.62 -40.70 -16.69
CA ALA A 263 -8.41 -39.91 -17.62
C ALA A 263 -7.72 -38.57 -17.90
N ALA A 264 -7.75 -38.14 -19.16
CA ALA A 264 -7.35 -36.79 -19.54
C ALA A 264 -8.41 -35.79 -19.07
N ILE A 265 -7.95 -34.65 -18.59
CA ILE A 265 -8.77 -33.52 -18.16
C ILE A 265 -8.56 -32.38 -19.15
N ASN A 266 -9.65 -31.81 -19.64
CA ASN A 266 -9.66 -30.63 -20.49
C ASN A 266 -10.84 -29.76 -20.06
N VAL A 267 -10.55 -28.53 -19.68
CA VAL A 267 -11.49 -27.57 -19.11
C VAL A 267 -11.31 -26.24 -19.84
N THR A 268 -12.43 -25.58 -20.16
CA THR A 268 -12.44 -24.17 -20.50
C THR A 268 -12.78 -23.39 -19.23
N ALA A 269 -11.97 -22.41 -18.88
CA ALA A 269 -12.27 -21.48 -17.81
C ALA A 269 -11.98 -20.06 -18.30
N ASN A 270 -12.94 -19.16 -18.13
CA ASN A 270 -12.87 -17.79 -18.60
C ASN A 270 -13.36 -16.85 -17.49
N ASP A 271 -12.63 -15.77 -17.33
CA ASP A 271 -13.07 -14.63 -16.55
C ASP A 271 -12.85 -13.36 -17.38
N SER A 272 -13.83 -12.45 -17.35
CA SER A 272 -13.85 -11.29 -18.25
C SER A 272 -13.07 -10.08 -17.74
N LEU A 273 -12.76 -10.03 -16.44
CA LEU A 273 -12.27 -8.81 -15.79
C LEU A 273 -10.96 -9.05 -15.03
N SER A 274 -10.87 -10.11 -14.24
CA SER A 274 -9.67 -10.45 -13.47
C SER A 274 -8.84 -11.59 -14.06
N ASN A 275 -9.25 -12.22 -15.17
CA ASN A 275 -8.60 -13.41 -15.76
C ASN A 275 -8.53 -14.60 -14.78
N VAL A 276 -8.44 -15.81 -15.33
CA VAL A 276 -8.28 -17.01 -14.50
C VAL A 276 -6.84 -17.11 -13.98
N SER A 277 -6.69 -17.18 -12.65
CA SER A 277 -5.42 -17.33 -11.93
C SER A 277 -5.00 -18.79 -11.84
N SER A 278 -5.93 -19.68 -11.53
CA SER A 278 -5.65 -21.12 -11.45
C SER A 278 -6.88 -21.98 -11.73
N VAL A 279 -6.64 -23.19 -12.23
CA VAL A 279 -7.66 -24.23 -12.38
C VAL A 279 -7.15 -25.53 -11.80
N ILE A 280 -7.90 -26.10 -10.87
CA ILE A 280 -7.55 -27.32 -10.14
C ILE A 280 -8.67 -28.35 -10.32
N ALA A 281 -8.30 -29.58 -10.67
CA ALA A 281 -9.19 -30.73 -10.64
C ALA A 281 -8.99 -31.50 -9.34
N LYS A 282 -10.00 -31.49 -8.48
CA LYS A 282 -10.06 -32.29 -7.25
C LYS A 282 -10.70 -33.63 -7.54
N ILE A 283 -9.94 -34.72 -7.40
CA ILE A 283 -10.37 -36.08 -7.74
C ILE A 283 -10.78 -36.79 -6.45
N GLY A 284 -12.03 -36.60 -6.05
CA GLY A 284 -12.58 -37.11 -4.79
C GLY A 284 -11.70 -36.75 -3.59
N SER A 285 -11.27 -37.77 -2.84
CA SER A 285 -10.30 -37.65 -1.75
C SER A 285 -8.89 -38.14 -2.14
N VAL A 286 -8.65 -38.43 -3.42
CA VAL A 286 -7.39 -39.04 -3.87
C VAL A 286 -6.28 -38.01 -4.01
N ARG A 287 -6.52 -36.97 -4.80
CA ARG A 287 -5.53 -35.91 -5.07
C ARG A 287 -6.17 -34.68 -5.73
N ASN A 288 -5.42 -33.60 -5.73
CA ASN A 288 -5.68 -32.41 -6.54
C ASN A 288 -4.66 -32.34 -7.69
N VAL A 289 -5.12 -31.95 -8.87
CA VAL A 289 -4.27 -31.76 -10.06
C VAL A 289 -4.44 -30.33 -10.56
N THR A 290 -3.37 -29.54 -10.51
CA THR A 290 -3.33 -28.23 -11.16
C THR A 290 -3.26 -28.41 -12.66
N LEU A 291 -4.19 -27.78 -13.39
CA LEU A 291 -4.26 -27.84 -14.84
C LEU A 291 -3.38 -26.75 -15.46
N SER A 292 -2.74 -27.07 -16.57
CA SER A 292 -1.88 -26.13 -17.31
C SER A 292 -2.62 -25.55 -18.50
N PHE A 293 -2.54 -24.23 -18.70
CA PHE A 293 -3.11 -23.58 -19.87
C PHE A 293 -2.23 -23.85 -21.10
N ASP A 294 -2.80 -24.43 -22.15
CA ASP A 294 -2.10 -24.77 -23.39
C ASP A 294 -2.23 -23.72 -24.50
N GLY A 295 -2.93 -22.62 -24.21
CA GLY A 295 -3.25 -21.55 -25.17
C GLY A 295 -4.74 -21.52 -25.56
N GLU A 296 -5.48 -22.60 -25.35
CA GLU A 296 -6.92 -22.68 -25.61
C GLU A 296 -7.70 -23.28 -24.44
N TYR A 297 -7.13 -24.28 -23.76
CA TYR A 297 -7.75 -25.01 -22.65
C TYR A 297 -6.81 -25.17 -21.46
N TYR A 298 -7.42 -25.39 -20.29
CA TYR A 298 -6.73 -25.92 -19.12
C TYR A 298 -6.70 -27.44 -19.21
N THR A 299 -5.50 -28.02 -19.33
CA THR A 299 -5.32 -29.45 -19.54
C THR A 299 -4.53 -30.12 -18.44
N GLY A 300 -4.80 -31.41 -18.24
CA GLY A 300 -4.10 -32.25 -17.26
C GLY A 300 -4.53 -33.71 -17.37
N ASN A 301 -4.14 -34.50 -16.38
CA ASN A 301 -4.52 -35.91 -16.29
C ASN A 301 -4.79 -36.24 -14.82
N THR A 302 -5.74 -37.14 -14.57
CA THR A 302 -6.08 -37.58 -13.21
C THR A 302 -4.91 -38.22 -12.45
N GLY A 303 -3.83 -38.59 -13.15
CA GLY A 303 -2.84 -39.53 -12.69
C GLY A 303 -3.41 -40.95 -12.67
N THR A 304 -2.62 -41.89 -12.16
CA THR A 304 -3.04 -43.28 -12.00
C THR A 304 -4.06 -43.40 -10.87
N LEU A 305 -5.21 -43.98 -11.21
CA LEU A 305 -6.35 -44.27 -10.35
C LEU A 305 -6.61 -45.78 -10.34
N SER A 306 -6.99 -46.31 -9.19
CA SER A 306 -7.44 -47.70 -9.04
C SER A 306 -8.85 -47.89 -9.61
N ASN A 307 -9.28 -49.13 -9.83
CA ASN A 307 -10.64 -49.40 -10.28
C ASN A 307 -11.66 -48.89 -9.25
N GLY A 308 -12.61 -48.09 -9.70
CA GLY A 308 -13.56 -47.41 -8.80
C GLY A 308 -14.29 -46.27 -9.50
N ASN A 309 -15.17 -45.61 -8.75
CA ASN A 309 -15.88 -44.42 -9.20
C ASN A 309 -15.25 -43.19 -8.56
N TYR A 310 -15.05 -42.14 -9.35
CA TYR A 310 -14.44 -40.89 -8.91
C TYR A 310 -15.33 -39.73 -9.33
N GLU A 311 -15.54 -38.82 -8.39
CA GLU A 311 -16.07 -37.49 -8.69
C GLU A 311 -14.89 -36.53 -8.87
N ILE A 312 -14.88 -35.80 -9.97
CA ILE A 312 -13.91 -34.76 -10.27
C ILE A 312 -14.63 -33.42 -10.15
N THR A 313 -14.24 -32.61 -9.19
CA THR A 313 -14.70 -31.22 -9.05
C THR A 313 -13.65 -30.31 -9.67
N ILE A 314 -14.06 -29.46 -10.60
CA ILE A 314 -13.20 -28.41 -11.14
C ILE A 314 -13.35 -27.16 -10.28
N ILE A 315 -12.22 -26.62 -9.84
CA ILE A 315 -12.12 -25.41 -9.04
C ILE A 315 -11.33 -24.41 -9.88
N ALA A 316 -11.99 -23.34 -10.35
CA ALA A 316 -11.33 -22.24 -11.04
C ALA A 316 -11.34 -21.01 -10.13
N THR A 317 -10.20 -20.35 -10.04
CA THR A 317 -9.99 -19.13 -9.25
C THR A 317 -9.42 -18.05 -10.14
N ASP A 318 -9.95 -16.83 -10.06
CA ASP A 318 -9.43 -15.67 -10.79
C ASP A 318 -8.36 -14.88 -10.01
N LEU A 319 -7.89 -13.75 -10.56
CA LEU A 319 -6.91 -12.90 -9.87
C LEU A 319 -7.51 -12.08 -8.71
N ALA A 320 -8.83 -11.83 -8.71
CA ALA A 320 -9.51 -11.19 -7.59
C ALA A 320 -9.74 -12.14 -6.40
N GLY A 321 -9.64 -13.45 -6.65
CA GLY A 321 -9.86 -14.51 -5.67
C GLY A 321 -11.31 -15.05 -5.67
N ASN A 322 -12.14 -14.75 -6.67
CA ASN A 322 -13.43 -15.40 -6.81
C ASN A 322 -13.25 -16.86 -7.25
N VAL A 323 -14.14 -17.74 -6.81
CA VAL A 323 -13.98 -19.19 -6.96
C VAL A 323 -15.24 -19.84 -7.50
N ASN A 324 -15.12 -20.46 -8.67
CA ASN A 324 -16.11 -21.42 -9.15
C ASN A 324 -15.70 -22.83 -8.74
N SER A 325 -16.58 -23.54 -8.04
CA SER A 325 -16.43 -24.96 -7.70
C SER A 325 -17.71 -25.77 -7.92
N SER A 326 -18.60 -25.32 -8.82
CA SER A 326 -19.90 -25.96 -9.06
C SER A 326 -19.86 -27.01 -10.18
N GLU A 327 -18.75 -27.15 -10.89
CA GLU A 327 -18.62 -28.08 -12.00
C GLU A 327 -18.06 -29.43 -11.54
N ASN A 328 -18.93 -30.46 -11.54
CA ASN A 328 -18.60 -31.83 -11.16
C ASN A 328 -18.79 -32.79 -12.33
N VAL A 329 -17.86 -33.74 -12.45
CA VAL A 329 -17.97 -34.85 -13.39
C VAL A 329 -17.67 -36.17 -12.69
N SER A 330 -18.56 -37.15 -12.83
CA SER A 330 -18.32 -38.51 -12.36
C SER A 330 -17.70 -39.36 -13.46
N ILE A 331 -16.65 -40.11 -13.13
CA ILE A 331 -16.04 -41.13 -14.01
C ILE A 331 -15.91 -42.46 -13.29
N SER A 332 -15.84 -43.54 -14.05
CA SER A 332 -15.50 -44.86 -13.53
C SER A 332 -14.20 -45.34 -14.15
N ILE A 333 -13.28 -45.83 -13.34
CA ILE A 333 -12.10 -46.55 -13.79
C ILE A 333 -12.42 -48.04 -13.67
N ALA A 334 -12.47 -48.70 -14.81
CA ALA A 334 -12.70 -50.14 -14.91
C ALA A 334 -11.62 -50.71 -15.82
N VAL A 335 -10.36 -50.60 -15.38
CA VAL A 335 -9.25 -51.29 -16.02
C VAL A 335 -9.60 -52.77 -15.98
N PRO A 336 -9.82 -53.41 -17.13
CA PRO A 336 -10.15 -54.83 -17.15
C PRO A 336 -9.04 -55.55 -16.40
N ARG A 337 -9.40 -56.38 -15.42
CA ARG A 337 -8.48 -57.43 -15.00
C ARG A 337 -8.13 -58.16 -16.28
N SER A 338 -6.85 -58.16 -16.64
CA SER A 338 -6.36 -58.95 -17.77
C SER A 338 -6.89 -60.35 -17.56
N SER A 339 -7.90 -60.73 -18.34
CA SER A 339 -8.34 -62.10 -18.45
C SER A 339 -7.27 -62.84 -19.23
N SER A 340 -6.14 -63.07 -18.56
CA SER A 340 -5.27 -64.18 -18.86
C SER A 340 -5.66 -65.30 -17.90
N GLY A 341 -6.75 -65.99 -18.22
CA GLY A 341 -6.67 -67.43 -18.17
C GLY A 341 -5.47 -67.86 -19.01
N GLY A 342 -4.83 -68.97 -18.66
CA GLY A 342 -3.69 -69.53 -19.41
C GLY A 342 -3.77 -69.20 -20.90
N GLY A 343 -2.81 -68.37 -21.34
CA GLY A 343 -2.76 -67.81 -22.69
C GLY A 343 -2.13 -66.42 -22.80
N GLY A 344 -0.93 -66.20 -22.21
CA GLY A 344 0.00 -65.08 -22.49
C GLY A 344 -0.50 -63.67 -22.11
N GLY A 345 0.02 -62.97 -21.11
CA GLY A 345 1.42 -62.53 -21.01
C GLY A 345 1.47 -60.99 -21.09
N SER A 346 0.97 -60.29 -20.06
CA SER A 346 1.34 -58.88 -19.84
C SER A 346 2.78 -58.89 -19.37
N SER A 347 3.69 -58.42 -20.20
CA SER A 347 5.11 -58.35 -19.90
C SER A 347 5.35 -57.28 -18.82
N TYR A 348 5.15 -57.65 -17.56
CA TYR A 348 6.08 -57.21 -16.53
C TYR A 348 7.47 -57.60 -16.99
N SER A 349 8.48 -56.87 -16.51
CA SER A 349 9.83 -57.32 -16.79
C SER A 349 9.96 -58.78 -16.33
N SER A 350 10.46 -59.64 -17.23
CA SER A 350 10.41 -61.10 -17.08
C SER A 350 11.18 -61.63 -15.86
N ASP A 351 11.90 -60.73 -15.20
CA ASP A 351 12.74 -60.91 -14.03
C ASP A 351 12.05 -60.45 -12.73
N LEU A 352 10.75 -60.08 -12.74
CA LEU A 352 10.05 -59.70 -11.51
C LEU A 352 9.86 -60.90 -10.58
N SER A 353 10.21 -60.75 -9.31
CA SER A 353 10.04 -61.79 -8.30
C SER A 353 8.57 -62.00 -7.92
N ASP A 354 8.25 -63.21 -7.48
CA ASP A 354 6.96 -63.52 -6.85
C ASP A 354 6.92 -62.97 -5.41
N GLY A 355 5.76 -62.52 -4.94
CA GLY A 355 5.57 -62.11 -3.54
C GLY A 355 4.86 -60.77 -3.33
N PHE A 356 4.73 -59.95 -4.36
CA PHE A 356 4.00 -58.68 -4.26
C PHE A 356 2.47 -58.89 -4.22
N THR A 357 1.81 -58.25 -3.25
CA THR A 357 0.35 -58.29 -3.09
C THR A 357 -0.36 -57.25 -3.96
N SER A 358 0.23 -56.06 -4.11
CA SER A 358 -0.36 -54.93 -4.82
C SER A 358 0.08 -54.80 -6.29
N PHE A 359 -0.86 -54.43 -7.15
CA PHE A 359 -0.57 -54.02 -8.53
C PHE A 359 0.28 -52.74 -8.60
N VAL A 360 0.07 -51.82 -7.66
CA VAL A 360 0.80 -50.53 -7.60
C VAL A 360 2.28 -50.79 -7.35
N ILE A 361 2.59 -51.62 -6.36
CA ILE A 361 3.97 -52.00 -6.02
C ILE A 361 4.60 -52.80 -7.16
N LYS A 362 3.90 -53.78 -7.74
CA LYS A 362 4.39 -54.52 -8.93
C LYS A 362 4.75 -53.60 -10.08
N ASN A 363 3.91 -52.61 -10.36
CA ASN A 363 4.15 -51.66 -11.43
C ASN A 363 5.31 -50.71 -11.12
N ALA A 364 5.43 -50.22 -9.88
CA ALA A 364 6.55 -49.39 -9.44
C ALA A 364 7.89 -50.14 -9.60
N VAL A 365 7.94 -51.39 -9.15
CA VAL A 365 9.13 -52.26 -9.23
C VAL A 365 9.45 -52.63 -10.68
N SER A 366 8.44 -52.97 -11.50
CA SER A 366 8.64 -53.33 -12.90
C SER A 366 9.14 -52.16 -13.77
N ASN A 367 8.81 -50.92 -13.43
CA ASN A 367 9.22 -49.74 -14.19
C ASN A 367 10.50 -49.08 -13.67
N SER A 368 10.97 -49.49 -12.48
CA SER A 368 12.18 -48.97 -11.88
C SER A 368 13.40 -49.83 -12.18
N ASN A 369 14.57 -49.21 -12.23
CA ASN A 369 15.83 -49.95 -12.08
C ASN A 369 16.07 -50.23 -10.59
N ILE A 370 16.63 -51.39 -10.26
CA ILE A 370 16.96 -51.71 -8.87
C ILE A 370 18.47 -51.61 -8.69
N VAL A 371 18.89 -50.74 -7.77
CA VAL A 371 20.28 -50.38 -7.54
C VAL A 371 20.68 -50.81 -6.15
N TYR A 372 21.72 -51.63 -6.06
CA TYR A 372 22.23 -52.16 -4.79
C TYR A 372 23.69 -51.76 -4.55
N GLY A 373 24.06 -51.70 -3.27
CA GLY A 373 25.40 -51.33 -2.83
C GLY A 373 26.35 -52.51 -2.67
N SER A 374 26.08 -53.34 -1.66
CA SER A 374 26.87 -54.53 -1.36
C SER A 374 26.29 -55.79 -2.00
N GLU A 375 27.09 -56.85 -2.17
CA GLU A 375 26.58 -58.15 -2.66
C GLU A 375 25.38 -58.67 -1.85
N ILE A 376 25.35 -58.36 -0.55
CA ILE A 376 24.29 -58.76 0.38
C ILE A 376 23.01 -57.94 0.13
N ASP A 377 23.13 -56.63 -0.11
CA ASP A 377 21.99 -55.83 -0.55
C ASP A 377 21.49 -56.27 -1.94
N GLY A 378 22.39 -56.80 -2.77
CA GLY A 378 22.06 -57.43 -4.04
C GLY A 378 21.19 -58.68 -3.88
N GLU A 379 21.43 -59.51 -2.86
CA GLU A 379 20.55 -60.65 -2.55
C GLU A 379 19.14 -60.17 -2.18
N TYR A 380 19.02 -59.16 -1.31
CA TYR A 380 17.71 -58.58 -0.95
C TYR A 380 17.03 -57.90 -2.13
N ALA A 381 17.77 -57.13 -2.92
CA ALA A 381 17.29 -56.51 -4.15
C ALA A 381 16.79 -57.56 -5.16
N GLY A 382 17.45 -58.73 -5.21
CA GLY A 382 17.07 -59.87 -6.02
C GLY A 382 15.69 -60.42 -5.69
N GLU A 383 15.23 -60.23 -4.46
CA GLU A 383 13.87 -60.59 -4.06
C GLU A 383 12.82 -59.59 -4.56
N LEU A 384 13.21 -58.50 -5.23
CA LEU A 384 12.32 -57.62 -5.97
C LEU A 384 12.37 -57.93 -7.47
N ARG A 385 13.57 -58.04 -8.07
CA ARG A 385 13.79 -58.39 -9.49
C ARG A 385 15.16 -59.02 -9.72
N GLU A 386 15.32 -59.84 -10.78
CA GLU A 386 16.60 -60.46 -11.14
C GLU A 386 17.57 -59.47 -11.83
N ASN A 387 17.09 -58.53 -12.67
CA ASN A 387 17.99 -57.53 -13.28
C ASN A 387 18.27 -56.39 -12.31
N LEU A 388 19.48 -56.42 -11.77
CA LEU A 388 19.97 -55.47 -10.78
C LEU A 388 21.15 -54.68 -11.34
N TYR A 389 21.31 -53.45 -10.85
CA TYR A 389 22.43 -52.57 -11.17
C TYR A 389 23.30 -52.37 -9.93
N ASN A 390 24.60 -52.59 -10.09
CA ASN A 390 25.54 -52.24 -9.04
C ASN A 390 25.70 -50.71 -8.97
N SER A 391 25.70 -50.17 -7.74
CA SER A 391 25.77 -48.73 -7.49
C SER A 391 27.00 -48.02 -8.06
N GLU A 392 28.15 -48.70 -8.23
CA GLU A 392 29.41 -48.07 -8.64
C GLU A 392 29.35 -47.41 -10.03
N ASN A 393 28.48 -47.90 -10.92
CA ASN A 393 28.42 -47.45 -12.33
C ASN A 393 27.00 -47.04 -12.75
N TYR A 394 26.10 -46.79 -11.80
CA TYR A 394 24.73 -46.40 -12.11
C TYR A 394 24.53 -44.88 -12.03
N GLU A 395 23.98 -44.31 -13.10
CA GLU A 395 23.52 -42.93 -13.14
C GLU A 395 21.99 -42.89 -13.23
N LEU A 396 21.38 -41.99 -12.43
CA LEU A 396 19.94 -41.85 -12.37
C LEU A 396 19.39 -41.41 -13.73
N SER A 397 18.73 -42.35 -14.40
CA SER A 397 18.29 -42.20 -15.79
C SER A 397 16.83 -42.62 -16.00
N ARG A 398 16.23 -43.25 -14.99
CA ARG A 398 14.84 -43.72 -14.89
C ARG A 398 14.43 -43.78 -13.42
N ASP A 399 13.15 -44.03 -13.16
CA ASP A 399 12.67 -44.37 -11.82
C ASP A 399 13.53 -45.50 -11.24
N THR A 400 13.85 -45.41 -9.96
CA THR A 400 14.89 -46.24 -9.34
C THR A 400 14.49 -46.68 -7.94
N ILE A 401 14.73 -47.94 -7.62
CA ILE A 401 14.66 -48.47 -6.27
C ILE A 401 16.09 -48.65 -5.77
N ILE A 402 16.43 -47.94 -4.69
CA ILE A 402 17.69 -48.10 -3.99
C ILE A 402 17.48 -49.12 -2.87
N VAL A 403 18.31 -50.16 -2.86
CA VAL A 403 18.35 -51.16 -1.79
C VAL A 403 19.70 -51.09 -1.08
N GLY A 404 19.66 -50.89 0.23
CA GLY A 404 20.85 -50.78 1.09
C GLY A 404 21.29 -49.33 1.35
N GLY A 405 21.90 -49.11 2.52
CA GLY A 405 22.22 -47.78 3.04
C GLY A 405 23.46 -47.11 2.42
N PRO A 406 23.72 -45.83 2.75
CA PRO A 406 24.69 -44.98 2.06
C PRO A 406 26.16 -45.34 2.33
N GLU A 407 26.45 -46.10 3.39
CA GLU A 407 27.82 -46.55 3.67
C GLU A 407 28.33 -47.57 2.64
N SER A 408 27.44 -48.47 2.20
CA SER A 408 27.77 -49.56 1.27
C SER A 408 27.20 -49.37 -0.14
N ASN A 409 26.32 -48.39 -0.34
CA ASN A 409 25.72 -48.06 -1.63
C ASN A 409 26.12 -46.64 -2.05
N GLY A 410 27.08 -46.53 -2.97
CA GLY A 410 27.60 -45.23 -3.42
C GLY A 410 26.56 -44.38 -4.15
N PHE A 411 25.54 -45.01 -4.74
CA PHE A 411 24.40 -44.33 -5.34
C PHE A 411 23.45 -43.79 -4.26
N ALA A 412 23.18 -44.59 -3.22
CA ALA A 412 22.41 -44.13 -2.06
C ALA A 412 23.09 -42.92 -1.38
N ASN A 413 24.40 -42.99 -1.13
CA ASN A 413 25.17 -41.89 -0.55
C ASN A 413 25.03 -40.56 -1.32
N ARG A 414 25.04 -40.64 -2.65
CA ARG A 414 24.92 -39.46 -3.52
C ARG A 414 23.59 -38.72 -3.36
N TYR A 415 22.52 -39.44 -3.06
CA TYR A 415 21.16 -38.90 -2.98
C TYR A 415 20.58 -38.90 -1.56
N ASP A 416 21.32 -39.39 -0.56
CA ASP A 416 20.83 -39.55 0.82
C ASP A 416 20.28 -38.24 1.41
N SER A 417 20.90 -37.11 1.08
CA SER A 417 20.47 -35.77 1.52
C SER A 417 19.17 -35.27 0.90
N GLU A 418 18.69 -35.89 -0.18
CA GLU A 418 17.41 -35.53 -0.82
C GLU A 418 16.22 -36.15 -0.06
N PHE A 419 16.48 -37.11 0.82
CA PHE A 419 15.46 -37.86 1.55
C PHE A 419 15.23 -37.32 2.96
N GLY A 420 14.01 -37.46 3.47
CA GLY A 420 13.60 -36.90 4.76
C GLY A 420 14.21 -37.60 5.98
N VAL A 421 14.55 -38.88 5.86
CA VAL A 421 15.16 -39.66 6.95
C VAL A 421 16.55 -40.13 6.53
N ALA A 422 17.59 -39.60 7.18
CA ALA A 422 18.97 -40.03 6.97
C ALA A 422 19.20 -41.45 7.49
N ILE A 423 19.82 -42.31 6.69
CA ILE A 423 20.04 -43.73 7.05
C ILE A 423 21.51 -43.93 7.42
N THR A 424 21.76 -44.44 8.62
CA THR A 424 23.10 -44.71 9.15
C THR A 424 23.08 -46.03 9.93
N ASN A 425 24.25 -46.51 10.36
CA ASN A 425 24.34 -47.71 11.21
C ASN A 425 23.63 -47.57 12.56
N ASP A 426 23.31 -46.34 12.98
CA ASP A 426 22.60 -46.06 14.23
C ASP A 426 21.14 -45.60 14.03
N ASN A 427 20.77 -45.10 12.84
CA ASN A 427 19.43 -44.58 12.52
C ASN A 427 18.86 -45.24 11.24
N PRO A 428 17.65 -45.83 11.24
CA PRO A 428 16.55 -45.74 12.22
C PRO A 428 16.70 -46.56 13.52
N GLY A 429 17.78 -47.33 13.68
CA GLY A 429 18.09 -48.10 14.89
C GLY A 429 18.12 -49.62 14.66
N GLU A 430 18.43 -50.37 15.71
CA GLU A 430 18.67 -51.81 15.63
C GLU A 430 17.47 -52.59 15.05
N ASN A 431 17.75 -53.39 14.03
CA ASN A 431 16.80 -54.17 13.23
C ASN A 431 15.70 -53.33 12.55
N ARG A 432 15.93 -52.03 12.35
CA ARG A 432 14.96 -51.11 11.74
C ARG A 432 15.38 -50.68 10.35
N GLY A 433 14.40 -50.57 9.47
CA GLY A 433 14.56 -50.06 8.11
C GLY A 433 13.53 -48.99 7.77
N VAL A 434 13.84 -48.20 6.76
CA VAL A 434 13.03 -47.10 6.25
C VAL A 434 12.65 -47.38 4.80
N ILE A 435 11.41 -47.06 4.46
CA ILE A 435 10.91 -46.95 3.09
C ILE A 435 10.52 -45.50 2.88
N GLN A 436 11.15 -44.82 1.93
CA GLN A 436 10.85 -43.42 1.63
C GLN A 436 10.96 -43.14 0.13
N ILE A 437 10.22 -42.14 -0.33
CA ILE A 437 10.06 -41.87 -1.76
C ILE A 437 10.30 -40.38 -2.00
N GLN A 438 11.13 -40.08 -2.99
CA GLN A 438 11.44 -38.72 -3.39
C GLN A 438 11.48 -38.59 -4.90
N ASN A 439 11.01 -37.46 -5.41
CA ASN A 439 11.19 -37.08 -6.81
C ASN A 439 12.49 -36.30 -6.94
N ILE A 440 13.47 -36.88 -7.64
CA ILE A 440 14.82 -36.30 -7.80
C ILE A 440 14.95 -35.69 -9.20
N GLN A 441 15.42 -34.45 -9.25
CA GLN A 441 15.63 -33.72 -10.51
C GLN A 441 17.08 -33.87 -10.99
N VAL A 442 17.25 -34.32 -12.23
CA VAL A 442 18.55 -34.51 -12.88
C VAL A 442 18.64 -33.64 -14.13
N HIS A 443 19.77 -32.95 -14.26
CA HIS A 443 20.08 -32.16 -15.45
C HIS A 443 20.65 -33.06 -16.54
N VAL A 444 19.95 -33.15 -17.68
CA VAL A 444 20.38 -33.93 -18.85
C VAL A 444 20.52 -32.97 -20.03
N GLY A 445 21.74 -32.44 -20.22
CA GLY A 445 21.99 -31.35 -21.16
C GLY A 445 21.27 -30.07 -20.71
N ASN A 446 20.38 -29.55 -21.56
CA ASN A 446 19.58 -28.34 -21.28
C ASN A 446 18.19 -28.64 -20.69
N PHE A 447 17.88 -29.90 -20.37
CA PHE A 447 16.57 -30.30 -19.84
C PHE A 447 16.68 -30.78 -18.39
N ILE A 448 15.69 -30.45 -17.58
CA ILE A 448 15.50 -31.04 -16.25
C ILE A 448 14.54 -32.21 -16.40
N LYS A 449 14.96 -33.40 -15.94
CA LYS A 449 14.10 -34.58 -15.84
C LYS A 449 13.89 -34.93 -14.37
N THR A 450 12.68 -35.31 -14.04
CA THR A 450 12.32 -35.76 -12.69
C THR A 450 12.13 -37.27 -12.71
N TYR A 451 12.75 -37.96 -11.76
CA TYR A 451 12.64 -39.41 -11.58
C TYR A 451 12.17 -39.73 -10.17
N GLN A 452 11.26 -40.69 -10.04
CA GLN A 452 10.83 -41.18 -8.74
C GLN A 452 11.87 -42.17 -8.20
N VAL A 453 12.37 -41.91 -6.99
CA VAL A 453 13.32 -42.80 -6.32
C VAL A 453 12.71 -43.32 -5.04
N ILE A 454 12.63 -44.65 -4.94
CA ILE A 454 12.17 -45.39 -3.76
C ILE A 454 13.43 -45.87 -3.03
N TYR A 455 13.58 -45.47 -1.77
CA TYR A 455 14.76 -45.80 -0.97
C TYR A 455 14.36 -46.77 0.16
N ILE A 456 14.93 -47.97 0.10
CA ILE A 456 14.68 -49.09 1.00
C ILE A 456 16.00 -49.48 1.65
N ALA A 457 16.21 -49.07 2.90
CA ALA A 457 17.44 -49.38 3.63
C ALA A 457 17.23 -49.35 5.13
N GLY A 458 18.07 -50.04 5.89
CA GLY A 458 18.08 -49.99 7.34
C GLY A 458 19.45 -49.78 7.95
N SER A 459 19.47 -49.64 9.27
CA SER A 459 20.71 -49.50 10.05
C SER A 459 21.57 -50.75 10.06
N ASP A 460 20.95 -51.90 9.80
CA ASP A 460 21.60 -53.19 9.67
C ASP A 460 20.87 -54.03 8.62
N ARG A 461 21.39 -55.23 8.38
CA ARG A 461 20.87 -56.17 7.38
C ARG A 461 19.42 -56.57 7.66
N TYR A 462 19.06 -56.76 8.92
CA TYR A 462 17.69 -57.12 9.31
C TYR A 462 16.74 -55.93 9.12
N GLY A 463 17.22 -54.71 9.32
CA GLY A 463 16.50 -53.48 9.01
C GLY A 463 16.18 -53.36 7.52
N THR A 464 17.19 -53.52 6.65
CA THR A 464 16.98 -53.52 5.18
C THR A 464 16.01 -54.62 4.76
N GLN A 465 16.19 -55.84 5.30
CA GLN A 465 15.28 -56.96 5.02
C GLN A 465 13.84 -56.67 5.50
N ALA A 466 13.68 -56.04 6.68
CA ALA A 466 12.36 -55.65 7.17
C ALA A 466 11.66 -54.65 6.25
N ALA A 467 12.39 -53.61 5.82
CA ALA A 467 11.87 -52.61 4.89
C ALA A 467 11.47 -53.25 3.55
N LEU A 468 12.30 -54.16 3.04
CA LEU A 468 12.06 -54.83 1.77
C LEU A 468 10.83 -55.76 1.81
N GLU A 469 10.73 -56.61 2.85
CA GLU A 469 9.58 -57.51 3.03
C GLU A 469 8.29 -56.73 3.27
N TYR A 470 8.32 -55.68 4.10
CA TYR A 470 7.16 -54.84 4.32
C TYR A 470 6.73 -54.11 3.05
N PHE A 471 7.69 -53.61 2.26
CA PHE A 471 7.44 -52.95 0.98
C PHE A 471 6.65 -53.84 0.01
N LYS A 472 6.93 -55.14 -0.05
CA LYS A 472 6.18 -56.09 -0.89
C LYS A 472 4.70 -56.23 -0.50
N THR A 473 4.38 -55.93 0.76
CA THR A 473 3.01 -56.04 1.32
C THR A 473 2.19 -54.77 1.19
N LEU A 474 2.81 -53.64 0.84
CA LEU A 474 2.14 -52.35 0.72
C LEU A 474 1.06 -52.39 -0.36
N ASP A 475 -0.08 -51.75 -0.07
CA ASP A 475 -1.14 -51.55 -1.06
C ASP A 475 -0.80 -50.39 -2.02
N GLU A 476 -0.14 -49.35 -1.51
CA GLU A 476 0.27 -48.15 -2.25
C GLU A 476 1.66 -47.67 -1.82
N LEU A 477 2.27 -46.81 -2.65
CA LEU A 477 3.53 -46.15 -2.32
C LEU A 477 3.31 -45.09 -1.22
N PRO A 478 4.10 -45.08 -0.13
CA PRO A 478 3.87 -44.18 0.99
C PRO A 478 4.16 -42.72 0.63
N SER A 479 3.33 -41.80 1.14
CA SER A 479 3.52 -40.36 1.00
C SER A 479 4.51 -39.76 2.00
N GLU A 480 4.76 -40.46 3.12
CA GLU A 480 5.72 -40.09 4.15
C GLU A 480 6.67 -41.27 4.42
N PRO A 481 7.90 -41.05 4.93
CA PRO A 481 8.82 -42.11 5.30
C PRO A 481 8.19 -43.09 6.30
N ILE A 482 8.26 -44.38 6.00
CA ILE A 482 7.79 -45.45 6.89
C ILE A 482 8.99 -46.10 7.57
N THR A 483 8.94 -46.27 8.89
CA THR A 483 9.92 -47.07 9.64
C THR A 483 9.33 -48.42 10.03
N VAL A 484 10.06 -49.49 9.73
CA VAL A 484 9.68 -50.87 10.08
C VAL A 484 10.77 -51.54 10.88
N LYS A 485 10.40 -52.55 11.68
CA LYS A 485 11.33 -53.35 12.47
C LYS A 485 11.19 -54.84 12.18
N TRP A 486 12.31 -55.54 12.06
CA TRP A 486 12.32 -56.99 12.00
C TRP A 486 11.98 -57.59 13.38
N THR A 487 11.04 -58.53 13.41
CA THR A 487 10.69 -59.30 14.61
C THR A 487 10.73 -60.80 14.33
N ALA A 488 10.62 -61.63 15.38
CA ALA A 488 10.55 -63.08 15.22
C ALA A 488 9.37 -63.56 14.34
N ASN A 489 8.35 -62.71 14.13
CA ASN A 489 7.16 -63.01 13.34
C ASN A 489 7.14 -62.28 11.98
N GLY A 490 8.25 -61.66 11.57
CA GLY A 490 8.34 -60.87 10.33
C GLY A 490 8.41 -59.35 10.58
N PRO A 491 8.35 -58.54 9.51
CA PRO A 491 8.43 -57.09 9.61
C PRO A 491 7.16 -56.50 10.20
N VAL A 492 7.31 -55.50 11.07
CA VAL A 492 6.19 -54.77 11.69
C VAL A 492 6.42 -53.28 11.54
N LEU A 493 5.36 -52.54 11.20
CA LEU A 493 5.33 -51.09 11.18
C LEU A 493 5.61 -50.53 12.57
N VAL A 494 6.52 -49.57 12.66
CA VAL A 494 6.91 -48.92 13.92
C VAL A 494 6.44 -47.48 13.98
N GLU A 495 6.68 -46.74 12.89
CA GLU A 495 6.43 -45.30 12.78
C GLU A 495 6.05 -44.96 11.34
#